data_AF-A0A4S2S144-F1
#
_entry.id   AF-A0A4S2S144-F1
#
_cell.length_a   1.000
_cell.length_b   1.000
_cell.length_c   1.000
_cell.angle_alpha   90.00
_cell.angle_beta   90.00
_cell.angle_gamma   90.00
#
_symmetry.space_group_name_H-M   'P 1'
#
loop_
_entity.id
_entity.type
_entity.pdbx_description
1 polymer ?
#
loop_
_entity_poly.entity_id
_entity_poly.type
_entity_poly.pdbx_seq_one_letter_code
_entity_poly.pdbx_strand_id
1 'polypeptide(L)'
;MTGPRQTTETHVTAHAPCFGDDDFSPAADRWTDISGLRDICDPLLYVCGRCPFRAACIRQVNPAKAAFDGVCGGRIWNDGTILAAVDGADDSELLPPVSRQSCGSKQGVRAHRRAAERMCTKCDNHLNRHEQLALALDEAS
;
A
#
# COMPACT_ATOMS: atom_id res chain seq x y z
N MET A 1 -10.22 -17.77 -35.83
CA MET A 1 -9.50 -16.52 -36.13
C MET A 1 -9.48 -15.70 -34.85
N THR A 2 -8.43 -15.85 -34.05
CA THR A 2 -8.30 -15.16 -32.76
C THR A 2 -7.39 -13.96 -33.00
N GLY A 3 -7.98 -12.78 -33.18
CA GLY A 3 -7.20 -11.54 -33.33
C GLY A 3 -6.52 -11.19 -32.00
N PRO A 4 -5.31 -10.61 -32.02
CA PRO A 4 -4.67 -10.14 -30.80
C PRO A 4 -5.51 -9.02 -30.21
N ARG A 5 -5.86 -9.15 -28.92
CA ARG A 5 -6.54 -8.12 -28.14
C ARG A 5 -5.53 -6.98 -27.92
N GLN A 6 -5.53 -6.00 -28.81
CA GLN A 6 -4.78 -4.77 -28.63
C GLN A 6 -5.46 -3.93 -27.55
N THR A 7 -4.97 -4.00 -26.32
CA THR A 7 -5.28 -3.01 -25.28
C THR A 7 -4.29 -1.88 -25.38
N THR A 8 -4.58 -0.90 -26.25
CA THR A 8 -3.92 0.41 -26.27
C THR A 8 -4.53 1.32 -25.21
N GLU A 9 -4.48 0.91 -23.94
CA GLU A 9 -4.44 1.87 -22.84
C GLU A 9 -2.98 1.95 -22.43
N THR A 10 -2.35 3.10 -22.66
CA THR A 10 -1.00 3.36 -22.17
C THR A 10 -1.04 3.26 -20.65
N HIS A 11 -0.68 2.09 -20.15
CA HIS A 11 -0.54 1.80 -18.73
C HIS A 11 0.39 2.87 -18.17
N VAL A 12 -0.08 3.77 -17.31
CA VAL A 12 0.73 4.92 -16.83
C VAL A 12 2.04 4.44 -16.18
N THR A 13 2.02 3.21 -15.65
CA THR A 13 3.17 2.52 -15.07
C THR A 13 3.98 1.67 -16.06
N ALA A 14 3.67 1.64 -17.37
CA ALA A 14 4.51 0.96 -18.38
C ALA A 14 5.92 1.55 -18.47
N HIS A 15 6.11 2.78 -17.98
CA HIS A 15 7.41 3.43 -17.86
C HIS A 15 8.05 3.26 -16.47
N ALA A 16 7.40 2.55 -15.54
CA ALA A 16 7.97 2.26 -14.24
C ALA A 16 9.14 1.27 -14.41
N PRO A 17 10.25 1.43 -13.67
CA PRO A 17 11.41 0.55 -13.81
C PRO A 17 11.13 -0.94 -13.53
N CYS A 18 10.11 -1.23 -12.72
CA CYS A 18 9.69 -2.57 -12.36
C CYS A 18 8.62 -3.18 -13.30
N PHE A 19 8.23 -2.47 -14.36
CA PHE A 19 7.15 -2.93 -15.23
C PHE A 19 7.53 -4.23 -15.96
N GLY A 20 6.68 -5.26 -15.85
CA GLY A 20 6.89 -6.57 -16.46
C GLY A 20 7.84 -7.49 -15.69
N ASP A 21 8.26 -7.10 -14.48
CA ASP A 21 9.05 -7.95 -13.59
C ASP A 21 8.12 -8.72 -12.64
N ASP A 22 8.06 -10.04 -12.84
CA ASP A 22 7.18 -10.94 -12.07
C ASP A 22 7.60 -11.07 -10.59
N ASP A 23 8.83 -10.67 -10.22
CA ASP A 23 9.26 -10.68 -8.82
C ASP A 23 8.54 -9.60 -7.99
N PHE A 24 7.98 -8.57 -8.63
CA PHE A 24 7.15 -7.55 -7.96
C PHE A 24 5.72 -8.04 -7.65
N SER A 25 5.29 -9.15 -8.26
CA SER A 25 3.99 -9.80 -8.03
C SER A 25 4.21 -11.31 -7.96
N PRO A 26 4.96 -11.80 -6.95
CA PRO A 26 5.37 -13.20 -6.92
C PRO A 26 4.15 -14.11 -6.85
N ALA A 27 4.17 -15.18 -7.65
CA ALA A 27 3.13 -16.20 -7.61
C ALA A 27 2.99 -16.79 -6.20
N ALA A 28 1.75 -17.09 -5.80
CA ALA A 28 1.42 -17.52 -4.44
C ALA A 28 2.07 -18.85 -4.02
N ASP A 29 2.57 -19.64 -4.98
CA ASP A 29 3.30 -20.88 -4.73
C ASP A 29 4.80 -20.67 -4.44
N ARG A 30 5.33 -19.45 -4.63
CA ARG A 30 6.74 -19.10 -4.35
C ARG A 30 7.01 -18.80 -2.87
N TRP A 31 5.98 -18.69 -2.05
CA TRP A 31 6.08 -18.41 -0.62
C TRP A 31 4.99 -19.16 0.16
N THR A 32 5.14 -19.30 1.47
CA THR A 32 4.20 -20.07 2.32
C THR A 32 3.63 -19.24 3.45
N ASP A 33 4.38 -18.24 3.91
CA ASP A 33 3.97 -17.33 4.96
C ASP A 33 4.41 -15.89 4.66
N ILE A 34 3.97 -14.98 5.51
CA ILE A 34 4.28 -13.54 5.39
C ILE A 34 5.80 -13.29 5.39
N SER A 35 6.58 -14.10 6.11
CA SER A 35 8.04 -13.94 6.16
C SER A 35 8.67 -14.25 4.80
N GLY A 36 8.28 -15.36 4.17
CA GLY A 36 8.76 -15.72 2.83
C GLY A 36 8.37 -14.71 1.76
N LEU A 37 7.18 -14.12 1.84
CA LEU A 37 6.79 -13.01 0.95
C LEU A 37 7.70 -11.80 1.15
N ARG A 38 8.04 -11.45 2.40
CA ARG A 38 8.97 -10.36 2.69
C ARG A 38 10.38 -10.64 2.22
N ASP A 39 10.89 -11.86 2.35
CA ASP A 39 12.23 -12.22 1.86
C ASP A 39 12.36 -12.00 0.34
N ILE A 40 11.28 -12.21 -0.41
CA ILE A 40 11.22 -11.93 -1.86
C ILE A 40 11.10 -10.43 -2.13
N CYS A 41 10.21 -9.74 -1.41
CA CYS A 41 9.80 -8.37 -1.75
C CYS A 41 10.65 -7.26 -1.12
N ASP A 42 11.20 -7.45 0.08
CA ASP A 42 12.01 -6.44 0.78
C ASP A 42 13.20 -5.96 -0.09
N PRO A 43 13.96 -6.83 -0.78
CA PRO A 43 15.05 -6.42 -1.66
C PRO A 43 14.60 -5.64 -2.91
N LEU A 44 13.31 -5.62 -3.25
CA LEU A 44 12.77 -4.95 -4.44
C LEU A 44 12.23 -3.55 -4.14
N LEU A 45 11.91 -3.26 -2.89
CA LEU A 45 11.33 -1.98 -2.45
C LEU A 45 12.13 -0.75 -2.90
N TYR A 46 13.46 -0.85 -2.95
CA TYR A 46 14.33 0.27 -3.32
C TYR A 46 14.05 0.79 -4.74
N VAL A 47 13.60 -0.07 -5.67
CA VAL A 47 13.26 0.31 -7.04
C VAL A 47 12.12 1.33 -7.04
N CYS A 48 11.19 1.19 -6.09
CA CYS A 48 10.08 2.11 -5.93
C CYS A 48 10.46 3.41 -5.20
N GLY A 49 11.57 3.47 -4.46
CA GLY A 49 11.92 4.59 -3.57
C GLY A 49 11.96 5.96 -4.25
N ARG A 50 12.31 6.01 -5.55
CA ARG A 50 12.32 7.24 -6.36
C ARG A 50 11.38 7.18 -7.55
N CYS A 51 10.48 6.21 -7.58
CA CYS A 51 9.56 6.02 -8.71
C CYS A 51 8.50 7.12 -8.70
N PRO A 52 8.36 7.94 -9.76
CA PRO A 52 7.36 9.02 -9.79
C PRO A 52 5.93 8.49 -9.95
N PHE A 53 5.77 7.19 -10.18
CA PHE A 53 4.49 6.56 -10.48
C PHE A 53 3.81 5.92 -9.25
N ARG A 54 4.34 6.07 -8.03
CA ARG A 54 3.81 5.37 -6.82
C ARG A 54 2.29 5.53 -6.63
N ALA A 55 1.78 6.77 -6.67
CA ALA A 55 0.35 7.04 -6.53
C ALA A 55 -0.50 6.55 -7.73
N ALA A 56 0.05 6.55 -8.94
CA ALA A 56 -0.63 5.99 -10.11
C ALA A 56 -0.68 4.46 -10.05
N CYS A 57 0.41 3.84 -9.61
CA CYS A 57 0.54 2.40 -9.38
C CYS A 57 -0.51 1.89 -8.38
N ILE A 58 -0.65 2.54 -7.21
CA ILE A 58 -1.65 2.16 -6.19
C ILE A 58 -3.07 2.26 -6.74
N ARG A 59 -3.39 3.34 -7.46
CA ARG A 59 -4.73 3.51 -8.07
C ARG A 59 -5.04 2.44 -9.11
N GLN A 60 -4.04 2.05 -9.88
CA GLN A 60 -4.17 1.10 -10.97
C GLN A 60 -4.29 -0.35 -10.48
N VAL A 61 -3.39 -0.77 -9.59
CA VAL A 61 -3.42 -2.11 -9.00
C VAL A 61 -4.61 -2.26 -8.05
N ASN A 62 -4.98 -1.18 -7.35
CA ASN A 62 -6.02 -1.16 -6.33
C ASN A 62 -5.85 -2.32 -5.33
N PRO A 63 -4.70 -2.39 -4.64
CA PRO A 63 -4.23 -3.60 -3.97
C PRO A 63 -5.18 -4.10 -2.88
N ALA A 64 -5.79 -3.19 -2.13
CA ALA A 64 -6.78 -3.53 -1.10
C ALA A 64 -8.02 -4.22 -1.67
N LYS A 65 -8.49 -3.82 -2.87
CA LYS A 65 -9.65 -4.45 -3.52
C LYS A 65 -9.29 -5.75 -4.22
N ALA A 66 -8.07 -5.84 -4.75
CA ALA A 66 -7.60 -6.97 -5.53
C ALA A 66 -7.03 -8.12 -4.68
N ALA A 67 -6.96 -7.97 -3.35
CA ALA A 67 -6.24 -8.89 -2.47
C ALA A 67 -4.79 -9.10 -2.96
N PHE A 68 -4.13 -8.00 -3.34
CA PHE A 68 -2.82 -8.06 -3.98
C PHE A 68 -1.72 -8.49 -3.00
N ASP A 69 -0.82 -9.36 -3.48
CA ASP A 69 0.40 -9.80 -2.81
C ASP A 69 1.62 -9.35 -3.63
N GLY A 70 2.60 -8.73 -2.98
CA GLY A 70 3.83 -8.27 -3.64
C GLY A 70 4.14 -6.79 -3.42
N VAL A 71 4.90 -6.19 -4.34
CA VAL A 71 5.34 -4.79 -4.25
C VAL A 71 4.53 -3.91 -5.19
N CYS A 72 3.84 -2.93 -4.63
CA CYS A 72 3.09 -1.93 -5.40
C CYS A 72 3.19 -0.56 -4.72
N GLY A 73 3.51 0.48 -5.50
CA GLY A 73 3.53 1.86 -5.00
C GLY A 73 4.50 2.12 -3.86
N GLY A 74 5.65 1.43 -3.85
CA GLY A 74 6.64 1.52 -2.77
C GLY A 74 6.21 0.88 -1.47
N ARG A 75 5.27 -0.06 -1.51
CA ARG A 75 4.76 -0.79 -0.35
C ARG A 75 4.72 -2.28 -0.65
N ILE A 76 4.96 -3.10 0.37
CA ILE A 76 4.71 -4.54 0.34
C ILE A 76 3.29 -4.78 0.81
N TRP A 77 2.57 -5.59 0.05
CA TRP A 77 1.18 -5.95 0.28
C TRP A 77 1.08 -7.44 0.54
N ASN A 78 0.18 -7.80 1.45
CA ASN A 78 -0.27 -9.16 1.67
C ASN A 78 -1.79 -9.15 1.82
N ASP A 79 -2.50 -9.88 0.98
CA ASP A 79 -3.96 -9.92 0.92
C ASP A 79 -4.55 -8.49 0.93
N GLY A 80 -3.94 -7.60 0.14
CA GLY A 80 -4.36 -6.19 0.05
C GLY A 80 -4.08 -5.32 1.28
N THR A 81 -3.36 -5.83 2.29
CA THR A 81 -2.93 -5.09 3.48
C THR A 81 -1.45 -4.72 3.39
N ILE A 82 -1.11 -3.50 3.81
CA ILE A 82 0.28 -3.02 3.81
C ILE A 82 1.07 -3.71 4.93
N LEU A 83 2.18 -4.35 4.58
CA LEU A 83 3.15 -4.95 5.51
C LEU A 83 4.34 -4.05 5.80
N ALA A 84 4.86 -3.40 4.76
CA ALA A 84 6.03 -2.54 4.82
C ALA A 84 5.96 -1.45 3.73
N ALA A 85 6.74 -0.40 3.90
CA ALA A 85 6.87 0.68 2.92
C ALA A 85 8.33 1.09 2.78
N VAL A 86 8.70 1.57 1.60
CA VAL A 86 10.01 2.21 1.40
C VAL A 86 10.07 3.51 2.20
N ASP A 87 11.26 3.88 2.65
CA ASP A 87 11.49 5.18 3.29
C ASP A 87 11.04 6.33 2.38
N GLY A 88 10.31 7.28 2.96
CA GLY A 88 9.73 8.40 2.20
C GLY A 88 8.51 8.02 1.34
N ALA A 89 7.90 6.85 1.57
CA ALA A 89 6.54 6.62 1.12
C ALA A 89 5.60 7.58 1.85
N ASP A 90 4.80 8.32 1.09
CA ASP A 90 3.92 9.35 1.64
C ASP A 90 2.47 8.88 1.56
N ASP A 91 1.69 9.12 2.61
CA ASP A 91 0.29 8.69 2.68
C ASP A 91 -0.56 9.40 1.62
N SER A 92 -0.18 10.60 1.15
CA SER A 92 -0.85 11.29 0.04
C SER A 92 -0.96 10.46 -1.24
N GLU A 93 -0.10 9.44 -1.39
CA GLU A 93 -0.10 8.49 -2.51
C GLU A 93 -1.21 7.43 -2.44
N LEU A 94 -1.77 7.20 -1.24
CA LEU A 94 -2.87 6.28 -1.00
C LEU A 94 -4.19 6.83 -1.54
N LEU A 95 -5.19 5.94 -1.63
CA LEU A 95 -6.51 6.32 -2.13
C LEU A 95 -7.15 7.42 -1.25
N PRO A 96 -7.96 8.32 -1.82
CA PRO A 96 -8.71 9.30 -1.03
C PRO A 96 -9.55 8.63 0.07
N PRO A 97 -9.67 9.27 1.25
CA PRO A 97 -10.44 8.70 2.34
C PRO A 97 -11.94 8.67 1.99
N VAL A 98 -12.60 7.54 2.28
CA VAL A 98 -14.06 7.47 2.26
C VAL A 98 -14.60 7.71 3.67
N SER A 99 -15.49 8.69 3.82
CA SER A 99 -16.12 8.98 5.11
C SER A 99 -17.03 7.83 5.53
N ARG A 100 -16.88 7.39 6.79
CA ARG A 100 -17.63 6.29 7.39
C ARG A 100 -18.16 6.69 8.76
N GLN A 101 -19.22 6.01 9.22
CA GLN A 101 -19.79 6.26 10.55
C GLN A 101 -18.80 5.95 11.69
N SER A 102 -17.86 5.03 11.47
CA SER A 102 -16.82 4.67 12.44
C SER A 102 -15.64 5.65 12.51
N CYS A 103 -15.59 6.68 11.64
CA CYS A 103 -14.48 7.64 11.61
C CYS A 103 -14.36 8.42 12.93
N GLY A 104 -13.12 8.62 13.40
CA GLY A 104 -12.83 9.20 14.73
C GLY A 104 -12.69 8.18 15.86
N SER A 105 -12.72 6.88 15.53
CA SER A 105 -12.51 5.77 16.46
C SER A 105 -11.39 4.83 15.98
N LYS A 106 -10.92 3.95 16.87
CA LYS A 106 -10.00 2.84 16.52
C LYS A 106 -10.55 1.97 15.39
N GLN A 107 -11.87 1.77 15.32
CA GLN A 107 -12.49 1.01 14.22
C GLN A 107 -12.39 1.76 12.88
N GLY A 108 -12.60 3.07 12.88
CA GLY A 108 -12.44 3.91 11.68
C GLY A 108 -11.01 3.92 11.16
N VAL A 109 -10.02 4.05 12.05
CA VAL A 109 -8.59 3.95 11.69
C VAL A 109 -8.29 2.61 11.02
N ARG A 110 -8.74 1.50 11.63
CA ARG A 110 -8.56 0.15 11.04
C ARG A 110 -9.24 0.02 9.68
N ALA A 111 -10.42 0.62 9.50
CA ALA A 111 -11.14 0.57 8.23
C ALA A 111 -10.38 1.28 7.10
N HIS A 112 -9.82 2.47 7.34
CA HIS A 112 -9.01 3.16 6.34
C HIS A 112 -7.72 2.39 6.01
N ARG A 113 -7.02 1.83 7.01
CA ARG A 113 -5.82 1.01 6.78
C ARG A 113 -6.11 -0.21 5.91
N ARG A 114 -7.21 -0.93 6.20
CA ARG A 114 -7.65 -2.09 5.40
C ARG A 114 -8.06 -1.72 3.97
N ALA A 115 -8.67 -0.56 3.80
CA ALA A 115 -9.03 -0.05 2.47
C ALA A 115 -7.82 0.57 1.73
N ALA A 116 -6.66 0.65 2.39
CA ALA A 116 -5.48 1.36 1.94
C ALA A 116 -5.77 2.78 1.45
N GLU A 117 -6.59 3.46 2.24
CA GLU A 117 -6.93 4.85 2.05
C GLU A 117 -6.07 5.71 2.98
N ARG A 118 -5.89 6.97 2.57
CA ARG A 118 -5.47 8.05 3.45
C ARG A 118 -6.34 8.09 4.70
N MET A 119 -5.78 8.56 5.81
CA MET A 119 -6.61 8.89 6.97
C MET A 119 -7.49 10.10 6.67
N CYS A 120 -8.77 10.01 7.01
CA CYS A 120 -9.59 11.22 7.08
C CYS A 120 -9.22 12.04 8.32
N THR A 121 -9.51 13.34 8.32
CA THR A 121 -9.18 14.27 9.41
C THR A 121 -9.65 13.77 10.79
N LYS A 122 -10.82 13.14 10.89
CA LYS A 122 -11.33 12.60 12.17
C LYS A 122 -10.46 11.45 12.69
N CYS A 123 -10.02 10.56 11.81
CA CYS A 123 -9.19 9.41 12.16
C CYS A 123 -7.74 9.82 12.40
N ASP A 124 -7.23 10.80 11.65
CA ASP A 124 -5.93 11.42 11.86
C ASP A 124 -5.84 12.08 13.25
N ASN A 125 -6.81 12.93 13.59
CA ASN A 125 -6.93 13.52 14.94
C ASN A 125 -7.05 12.46 16.04
N HIS A 126 -7.64 11.31 15.75
CA HIS A 126 -7.72 10.20 16.70
C HIS A 126 -6.35 9.56 16.94
N LEU A 127 -5.53 9.37 15.90
CA LEU A 127 -4.17 8.85 16.01
C LEU A 127 -3.28 9.83 16.79
N ASN A 128 -3.23 11.09 16.36
CA ASN A 128 -2.38 12.12 16.96
C ASN A 128 -2.64 12.27 18.47
N ARG A 129 -3.90 12.23 18.89
CA ARG A 129 -4.25 12.28 20.33
C ARG A 129 -3.72 11.06 21.09
N HIS A 130 -3.76 9.87 20.50
CA HIS A 130 -3.27 8.65 21.14
C HIS A 130 -1.74 8.62 21.24
N GLU A 131 -1.02 9.13 20.23
CA GLU A 131 0.44 9.26 20.25
C GLU A 131 0.90 10.27 21.30
N GLN A 132 0.25 11.45 21.38
CA GLN A 132 0.53 12.45 22.41
C GLN A 132 0.32 11.90 23.82
N LEU A 133 -0.73 11.10 24.03
CA LEU A 133 -0.98 10.45 25.32
C LEU A 133 0.09 9.40 25.66
N ALA A 134 0.59 8.65 24.68
CA ALA A 134 1.64 7.65 24.91
C ALA A 134 2.96 8.34 25.31
N LEU A 135 3.37 9.38 24.57
CA LEU A 135 4.58 10.16 24.88
C LEU A 135 4.53 10.79 26.27
N ALA A 136 3.38 11.35 26.66
CA ALA A 136 3.20 11.94 28.00
C ALA A 136 3.28 10.91 29.14
N LEU A 137 2.99 9.62 28.87
CA LEU A 137 3.14 8.54 29.87
C LEU A 137 4.59 8.06 29.97
N ASP A 138 5.32 8.03 28.86
CA ASP A 138 6.73 7.63 28.83
C ASP A 138 7.63 8.66 29.53
N GLU A 139 7.33 9.97 29.41
CA GLU A 139 8.05 11.04 30.13
C GLU A 139 7.77 11.08 31.64
N ALA A 140 6.69 10.44 32.09
CA ALA A 140 6.27 10.40 33.48
C ALA A 140 6.79 9.15 34.24
N SER A 141 7.54 8.27 33.56
CA SER A 141 8.09 7.01 34.09
C SER A 141 9.60 7.11 34.35
#